data_AF-A0A8T3LJ54-F1
#
_entry.id   AF-A0A8T3LJ54-F1
#
_cell.length_a   1.000
_cell.length_b   1.000
_cell.length_c   1.000
_cell.angle_alpha   90.00
_cell.angle_beta   90.00
_cell.angle_gamma   90.00
#
_symmetry.space_group_name_H-M   'P 1'
#
loop_
_entity.id
_entity.type
_entity.pdbx_description
1 polymer ?
#
loop_
_entity_poly.entity_id
_entity_poly.type
_entity_poly.pdbx_seq_one_letter_code
_entity_poly.pdbx_strand_id
1 'polypeptide(L)'
;VIKDSMSKMAAFGQSIGGIFPSDEIVKGSISGYVFEQFEIACYTSLLAAAKNAGDTASVPIIEAILNEEKQMAEWLLNHIPDTTEQFMVRSEIDGVEAKK
;
A
#
# COMPACT_ATOMS: atom_id res chain seq x y z
N VAL A 1 -18.99 -7.33 -4.01
CA VAL A 1 -18.03 -6.70 -3.07
C VAL A 1 -16.59 -6.87 -3.55
N ILE A 2 -16.04 -8.10 -3.67
CA ILE A 2 -14.65 -8.33 -4.14
C ILE A 2 -14.37 -7.75 -5.54
N LYS A 3 -15.29 -7.96 -6.49
CA LYS A 3 -15.23 -7.36 -7.83
C LYS A 3 -15.24 -5.83 -7.81
N ASP A 4 -15.92 -5.26 -6.83
CA ASP A 4 -16.06 -3.82 -6.65
C ASP A 4 -14.77 -3.21 -6.06
N SER A 5 -14.15 -3.89 -5.10
CA SER A 5 -12.84 -3.52 -4.54
C SER A 5 -11.71 -3.65 -5.57
N MET A 6 -11.70 -4.72 -6.38
CA MET A 6 -10.74 -4.88 -7.48
C MET A 6 -10.90 -3.80 -8.55
N SER A 7 -12.14 -3.41 -8.86
CA SER A 7 -12.40 -2.35 -9.85
C SER A 7 -11.97 -0.98 -9.33
N LYS A 8 -12.16 -0.71 -8.03
CA LYS A 8 -11.64 0.50 -7.37
C LYS A 8 -10.11 0.52 -7.31
N MET A 9 -9.48 -0.62 -7.07
CA MET A 9 -8.02 -0.76 -7.09
C MET A 9 -7.44 -0.54 -8.49
N ALA A 10 -8.06 -1.12 -9.52
CA ALA A 10 -7.67 -0.89 -10.91
C ALA A 10 -7.88 0.58 -11.34
N ALA A 11 -8.97 1.21 -10.92
CA ALA A 11 -9.22 2.63 -11.18
C ALA A 11 -8.23 3.55 -10.45
N PHE A 12 -7.85 3.22 -9.21
CA PHE A 12 -6.81 3.92 -8.46
C PHE A 12 -5.45 3.79 -9.17
N GLY A 13 -5.07 2.57 -9.56
CA GLY A 13 -3.84 2.30 -10.32
C GLY A 13 -3.77 3.06 -11.65
N GLN A 14 -4.89 3.15 -12.40
CA GLN A 14 -4.96 3.97 -13.61
C GLN A 14 -4.88 5.47 -13.34
N SER A 15 -5.43 5.95 -12.23
CA SER A 15 -5.36 7.38 -11.86
C SER A 15 -3.94 7.83 -11.47
N ILE A 16 -3.12 6.90 -10.96
CA ILE A 16 -1.73 7.14 -10.58
C ILE A 16 -0.80 7.19 -11.80
N GLY A 17 -1.01 6.30 -12.78
CA GLY A 17 -0.19 6.22 -14.00
C GLY A 17 -0.56 7.22 -15.10
N GLY A 18 -1.60 8.04 -14.92
CA GLY A 18 -2.22 8.79 -16.02
C GLY A 18 -1.70 10.19 -16.32
N ILE A 19 -0.92 10.85 -15.45
CA ILE A 19 -0.68 12.31 -15.58
C ILE A 19 0.80 12.74 -15.52
N PHE A 20 1.71 11.96 -14.93
CA PHE A 20 3.15 12.25 -14.99
C PHE A 20 3.96 10.95 -14.99
N PRO A 21 4.56 10.53 -16.12
CA PRO A 21 5.29 9.26 -16.22
C PRO A 21 6.63 9.25 -15.46
N SER A 22 7.05 10.37 -14.87
CA SER A 22 8.35 10.46 -14.20
C SER A 22 8.32 9.94 -12.76
N ASP A 23 7.27 10.18 -11.96
CA ASP A 23 7.28 9.92 -10.50
C ASP A 23 6.53 8.64 -10.07
N GLU A 24 6.34 7.68 -10.99
CA GLU A 24 5.57 6.45 -10.76
C GLU A 24 6.06 5.64 -9.55
N ILE A 25 7.37 5.60 -9.30
CA ILE A 25 7.93 4.88 -8.14
C ILE A 25 7.53 5.52 -6.81
N VAL A 26 7.53 6.86 -6.73
CA VAL A 26 7.16 7.59 -5.51
C VAL A 26 5.66 7.44 -5.27
N LYS A 27 4.84 7.63 -6.32
CA LYS A 27 3.39 7.40 -6.24
C LYS A 27 3.06 5.95 -5.91
N GLY A 28 3.81 4.99 -6.45
CA GLY A 28 3.70 3.56 -6.14
C GLY A 28 3.92 3.28 -4.66
N SER A 29 5.00 3.81 -4.07
CA SER A 29 5.27 3.66 -2.63
C SER A 29 4.20 4.29 -1.75
N ILE A 30 3.70 5.49 -2.09
CA ILE A 30 2.59 6.14 -1.38
C ILE A 30 1.31 5.29 -1.48
N SER A 31 1.04 4.77 -2.66
CA SER A 31 -0.14 3.94 -2.93
C SER A 31 -0.09 2.62 -2.18
N GLY A 32 1.10 2.01 -2.10
CA GLY A 32 1.37 0.86 -1.25
C GLY A 32 1.02 1.17 0.19
N TYR A 33 1.55 2.26 0.76
CA TYR A 33 1.27 2.64 2.15
C TYR A 33 -0.23 2.83 2.42
N VAL A 34 -0.94 3.51 1.51
CA VAL A 34 -2.40 3.70 1.64
C VAL A 34 -3.14 2.36 1.59
N PHE A 35 -2.67 1.41 0.78
CA PHE A 35 -3.26 0.08 0.70
C PHE A 35 -3.03 -0.72 1.99
N GLU A 36 -1.83 -0.68 2.57
CA GLU A 36 -1.56 -1.29 3.87
C GLU A 36 -2.49 -0.74 4.97
N GLN A 37 -2.72 0.57 4.98
CA GLN A 37 -3.68 1.19 5.92
C GLN A 37 -5.11 0.70 5.72
N PHE A 38 -5.51 0.44 4.46
CA PHE A 38 -6.80 -0.17 4.15
C PHE A 38 -6.88 -1.60 4.68
N GLU A 39 -5.82 -2.41 4.51
CA GLU A 39 -5.76 -3.78 5.02
C GLU A 39 -5.79 -3.82 6.55
N ILE A 40 -5.04 -2.94 7.22
CA ILE A 40 -5.09 -2.76 8.69
C ILE A 40 -6.53 -2.51 9.16
N ALA A 41 -7.26 -1.60 8.49
CA ALA A 41 -8.65 -1.31 8.83
C ALA A 41 -9.56 -2.52 8.60
N CYS A 42 -9.39 -3.24 7.48
CA CYS A 42 -10.14 -4.45 7.17
C CYS A 42 -9.90 -5.57 8.20
N TYR A 43 -8.65 -5.88 8.54
CA TYR A 43 -8.33 -6.92 9.51
C TYR A 43 -8.74 -6.54 10.93
N THR A 44 -8.68 -5.25 11.28
CA THR A 44 -9.24 -4.77 12.56
C THR A 44 -10.75 -5.03 12.63
N SER A 45 -11.50 -4.73 11.55
CA SER A 45 -12.93 -5.02 11.47
C SER A 45 -13.21 -6.54 11.49
N LEU A 46 -12.44 -7.32 10.73
CA LEU A 46 -12.58 -8.78 10.65
C LEU A 46 -12.30 -9.45 12.00
N LEU A 47 -11.30 -8.97 12.75
CA LEU A 47 -11.00 -9.45 14.10
C LEU A 47 -12.19 -9.25 15.03
N ALA A 48 -12.83 -8.07 14.98
CA ALA A 48 -14.04 -7.81 15.76
C ALA A 48 -15.20 -8.72 15.33
N ALA A 49 -15.36 -8.97 14.02
CA ALA A 49 -16.38 -9.89 13.51
C ALA A 49 -16.14 -11.33 13.98
N ALA A 50 -14.91 -11.84 13.90
CA ALA A 50 -14.54 -13.18 14.35
C ALA A 50 -14.81 -13.37 15.85
N LYS A 51 -14.44 -12.38 16.67
CA LYS A 51 -14.70 -12.37 18.12
C LYS A 51 -16.21 -12.41 18.42
N ASN A 52 -17.02 -11.63 17.71
CA ASN A 52 -18.47 -11.62 17.88
C ASN A 52 -19.16 -12.91 17.36
N ALA A 53 -18.61 -13.53 16.32
CA ALA A 53 -19.12 -14.79 15.78
C ALA A 53 -18.72 -16.02 16.61
N GLY A 54 -17.84 -15.86 17.60
CA GLY A 54 -17.29 -16.96 18.39
C GLY A 54 -16.24 -17.80 17.64
N ASP A 55 -15.74 -17.31 16.51
CA ASP A 55 -14.67 -17.96 15.75
C ASP A 55 -13.30 -17.68 16.38
N THR A 56 -13.04 -18.38 17.49
CA THR A 56 -11.79 -18.27 18.24
C THR A 56 -10.59 -18.90 17.53
N ALA A 57 -10.83 -19.80 16.57
CA ALA A 57 -9.78 -20.49 15.83
C ALA A 57 -9.09 -19.56 14.81
N SER A 58 -9.85 -18.64 14.19
CA SER A 58 -9.29 -17.68 13.21
C SER A 58 -8.61 -16.46 13.85
N VAL A 59 -8.92 -16.13 15.11
CA VAL A 59 -8.41 -14.93 15.80
C VAL A 59 -6.87 -14.82 15.75
N PRO A 60 -6.09 -15.86 16.10
CA PRO A 60 -4.63 -15.75 16.07
C PRO A 60 -4.06 -15.48 14.68
N ILE A 61 -4.70 -16.03 13.64
CA ILE A 61 -4.28 -15.83 12.25
C ILE A 61 -4.55 -14.39 11.82
N ILE A 62 -5.74 -13.87 12.13
CA ILE A 62 -6.11 -12.48 11.81
C ILE A 62 -5.19 -11.49 12.54
N GLU A 63 -4.86 -11.77 13.81
CA GLU A 63 -3.95 -10.92 14.59
C GLU A 63 -2.51 -10.96 14.05
N ALA A 64 -2.04 -12.12 13.59
CA ALA A 64 -0.73 -12.24 12.94
C ALA A 64 -0.65 -11.41 11.65
N ILE A 65 -1.63 -11.55 10.75
CA ILE A 65 -1.66 -10.78 9.50
C ILE A 65 -1.77 -9.28 9.79
N LEU A 66 -2.65 -8.87 10.71
CA LEU A 66 -2.76 -7.46 11.12
C LEU A 66 -1.42 -6.88 11.61
N ASN A 67 -0.59 -7.69 12.27
CA ASN A 67 0.73 -7.26 12.72
C ASN A 67 1.73 -7.17 11.55
N GLU A 68 1.64 -8.04 10.56
CA GLU A 68 2.44 -7.95 9.31
C GLU A 68 2.11 -6.68 8.54
N GLU A 69 0.82 -6.35 8.33
CA GLU A 69 0.43 -5.14 7.57
C GLU A 69 0.84 -3.86 8.30
N LYS A 70 0.83 -3.85 9.64
CA LYS A 70 1.34 -2.73 10.44
C LYS A 70 2.84 -2.53 10.26
N GLN A 71 3.60 -3.61 10.27
CA GLN A 71 5.05 -3.55 10.04
C GLN A 71 5.35 -3.09 8.61
N MET A 72 4.58 -3.55 7.62
CA MET A 72 4.75 -3.12 6.23
C MET A 72 4.40 -1.64 6.04
N ALA A 73 3.30 -1.18 6.62
CA ALA A 73 2.91 0.24 6.60
C ALA A 73 3.99 1.13 7.24
N GLU A 74 4.51 0.74 8.40
CA GLU A 74 5.61 1.46 9.08
C GLU A 74 6.89 1.45 8.23
N TRP A 75 7.23 0.31 7.65
CA TRP A 75 8.39 0.19 6.77
C TRP A 75 8.26 1.12 5.55
N LEU A 76 7.12 1.11 4.86
CA LEU A 76 6.89 1.98 3.71
C LEU A 76 6.98 3.45 4.10
N LEU A 77 6.33 3.85 5.20
CA LEU A 77 6.34 5.24 5.65
C LEU A 77 7.77 5.74 5.95
N ASN A 78 8.60 4.89 6.55
CA ASN A 78 9.99 5.21 6.86
C ASN A 78 10.90 5.29 5.61
N HIS A 79 10.57 4.57 4.53
CA HIS A 79 11.41 4.50 3.31
C HIS A 79 10.89 5.35 2.13
N ILE A 80 9.67 5.90 2.20
CA ILE A 80 9.14 6.84 1.21
C ILE A 80 10.05 8.08 1.05
N PRO A 81 10.59 8.71 2.12
CA PRO A 81 11.51 9.84 1.97
C PRO A 81 12.74 9.48 1.14
N ASP A 82 13.44 8.39 1.48
CA ASP A 82 14.62 7.92 0.75
C ASP A 82 14.31 7.63 -0.72
N THR A 83 13.16 7.01 -1.00
CA THR A 83 12.70 6.75 -2.38
C THR A 83 12.49 8.05 -3.14
N THR A 84 11.92 9.07 -2.48
CA THR A 84 11.68 10.39 -3.07
C THR A 84 12.98 11.12 -3.35
N GLU A 85 13.93 11.12 -2.41
CA GLU A 85 15.24 11.75 -2.58
C GLU A 85 16.03 11.10 -3.73
N GLN A 86 16.07 9.77 -3.78
CA GLN A 86 16.72 9.05 -4.87
C GLN A 86 16.09 9.35 -6.22
N PHE A 87 14.76 9.48 -6.26
CA PHE A 87 14.04 9.88 -7.46
C PHE A 87 14.45 11.29 -7.92
N MET A 88 14.49 12.26 -7.01
CA MET A 88 14.91 13.65 -7.30
C MET A 88 16.33 13.69 -7.87
N VAL A 89 17.30 13.03 -7.22
CA VAL A 89 18.70 12.97 -7.69
C VAL A 89 18.79 12.37 -9.10
N ARG A 90 18.05 11.31 -9.40
CA ARG A 90 18.03 10.70 -10.73
C ARG A 90 17.38 11.59 -11.78
N SER A 91 16.36 12.36 -11.39
CA SER A 91 15.64 13.26 -12.29
C SER A 91 16.44 14.51 -12.67
N GLU A 92 17.43 14.91 -11.86
CA GLU A 92 18.33 16.04 -12.13
C GLU A 92 19.49 15.70 -13.09
N ILE A 93 19.76 14.42 -13.34
CA ILE A 93 20.80 13.96 -14.27
C ILE A 93 20.23 13.90 -15.70
N ASP A 94 20.36 15.02 -16.42
CA ASP A 94 19.93 15.16 -17.82
C ASP A 94 20.60 14.11 -18.74
N GLY A 95 19.77 13.35 -19.47
CA GLY A 95 20.22 12.43 -20.53
C GLY A 95 20.19 10.93 -20.21
N VAL A 96 19.81 10.53 -19.01
CA VAL A 96 19.43 9.14 -18.73
C VAL A 96 17.92 9.12 -18.54
N GLU A 97 17.18 8.56 -19.49
CA GLU A 97 15.79 8.17 -19.23
C GLU A 97 15.81 7.35 -17.94
N ALA A 98 15.29 7.93 -16.86
CA ALA A 98 15.05 7.24 -15.62
C ALA A 98 13.91 6.24 -15.87
N LYS A 99 14.21 5.13 -16.56
CA LYS A 99 13.26 4.07 -16.84
C LYS A 99 13.53 2.84 -16.00
N LYS A 100 12.47 2.53 -15.26
CA LYS A 100 12.09 1.30 -14.53
C LYS A 100 12.46 1.24 -13.07
#